data_AF-A0A2T1NDA8-F1
#
_entry.id   AF-A0A2T1NDA8-F1
#
_cell.length_a   1.000
_cell.length_b   1.000
_cell.length_c   1.000
_cell.angle_alpha   90.00
_cell.angle_beta   90.00
_cell.angle_gamma   90.00
#
_symmetry.space_group_name_H-M   'P 1'
#
loop_
_entity.id
_entity.type
_entity.pdbx_description
1 polymer ?
#
loop_
_entity_poly.entity_id
_entity_poly.type
_entity_poly.pdbx_seq_one_letter_code
_entity_poly.pdbx_strand_id
1 'polypeptide(L)'
;MKYIYLTFFLIFISCKSEDEYIGTYKSIIPNKQLKKKFKTQQYIFNNELILKKDSTFFFKTCGIYANGKWSINNKNIILKSDSTRFRNDSINKISKPEGQRLEELLTLKKYNNIYVSKLKNGGTYNYMKKVSQ
;
A
#
# COMPACT_ATOMS: atom_id res chain seq x y z
N MET A 1 -6.83 30.19 40.21
CA MET A 1 -6.79 28.73 39.94
C MET A 1 -7.99 28.28 39.10
N LYS A 2 -8.18 28.82 37.88
CA LYS A 2 -9.30 28.44 36.99
C LYS A 2 -8.90 28.05 35.57
N TYR A 3 -7.62 28.21 35.21
CA TYR A 3 -7.12 27.97 33.85
C TYR A 3 -6.37 26.64 33.65
N ILE A 4 -6.11 25.90 34.74
CA ILE A 4 -5.36 24.63 34.69
C ILE A 4 -6.21 23.46 34.14
N TYR A 5 -7.54 23.55 34.21
CA TYR A 5 -8.42 22.52 33.66
C TYR A 5 -8.65 22.63 32.14
N LEU A 6 -8.31 23.77 31.52
CA LEU A 6 -8.52 23.97 30.07
C LEU A 6 -7.43 23.32 29.22
N THR A 7 -6.22 23.14 29.75
CA THR A 7 -5.09 22.52 29.04
C THR A 7 -5.14 21.00 28.99
N PHE A 8 -5.82 20.34 29.94
CA PHE A 8 -5.92 18.87 29.94
C PHE A 8 -6.97 18.32 28.94
N PHE A 9 -7.89 19.16 28.46
CA PHE A 9 -8.94 18.74 27.53
C PHE A 9 -8.47 18.67 26.07
N LEU A 10 -7.31 19.27 25.74
CA LEU A 10 -6.77 19.33 24.37
C LEU A 10 -5.92 18.11 23.97
N ILE A 11 -5.67 17.15 24.87
CA ILE A 11 -4.80 15.99 24.60
C ILE A 11 -5.57 14.80 23.99
N PHE A 12 -6.91 14.85 23.97
CA PHE A 12 -7.74 13.80 23.37
C PHE A 12 -8.05 14.02 21.88
N ILE A 13 -7.29 14.88 21.19
CA ILE A 13 -7.45 15.11 19.75
C ILE A 13 -6.96 13.88 18.99
N SER A 14 -7.88 12.93 18.84
CA SER A 14 -8.07 12.04 17.68
C SER A 14 -6.80 11.39 17.13
N CYS A 15 -6.24 10.44 17.89
CA CYS A 15 -5.44 9.39 17.29
C CYS A 15 -6.40 8.46 16.51
N LYS A 16 -6.55 8.69 15.20
CA LYS A 16 -7.16 7.67 14.34
C LYS A 16 -6.25 6.46 14.40
N SER A 17 -6.74 5.34 14.93
CA SER A 17 -5.89 4.17 15.08
C SER A 17 -5.48 3.65 13.70
N GLU A 18 -4.17 3.49 13.52
CA GLU A 18 -3.60 2.83 12.36
C GLU A 18 -4.13 1.41 12.18
N ASP A 19 -4.75 0.84 13.22
CA ASP A 19 -5.43 -0.46 13.21
C ASP A 19 -6.51 -0.59 12.11
N GLU A 20 -7.11 0.51 11.64
CA GLU A 20 -8.02 0.47 10.48
C GLU A 20 -7.32 -0.10 9.23
N TYR A 21 -6.03 0.17 9.07
CA TYR A 21 -5.23 -0.19 7.90
C TYR A 21 -4.48 -1.52 8.06
N ILE A 22 -4.35 -2.03 9.28
CA ILE A 22 -3.68 -3.32 9.54
C ILE A 22 -4.50 -4.46 8.95
N GLY A 23 -3.85 -5.36 8.21
CA GLY A 23 -4.50 -6.56 7.68
C GLY A 23 -3.95 -6.99 6.33
N THR A 24 -4.63 -7.96 5.72
CA THR A 24 -4.27 -8.50 4.41
C THR A 24 -5.15 -7.90 3.33
N TYR A 25 -4.51 -7.50 2.23
CA TYR A 25 -5.12 -6.91 1.06
C TYR A 25 -4.81 -7.80 -0.14
N LYS A 26 -5.83 -8.10 -0.94
CA LYS A 26 -5.67 -8.88 -2.17
C LYS A 26 -6.12 -8.08 -3.38
N SER A 27 -5.44 -8.31 -4.50
CA SER A 27 -5.81 -7.71 -5.77
C SER A 27 -7.22 -8.14 -6.19
N ILE A 28 -7.97 -7.22 -6.79
CA ILE A 28 -9.29 -7.48 -7.37
C ILE A 28 -9.31 -7.12 -8.85
N ILE A 29 -10.21 -7.77 -9.59
CA ILE A 29 -10.50 -7.38 -10.97
C ILE A 29 -11.38 -6.12 -10.94
N PRO A 30 -10.96 -4.98 -11.53
CA PRO A 30 -11.75 -3.76 -11.51
C PRO A 30 -12.97 -3.89 -12.43
N ASN A 31 -14.15 -3.46 -11.92
CA ASN A 31 -15.36 -3.35 -12.73
C ASN A 31 -15.26 -2.18 -13.75
N LYS A 32 -16.24 -2.09 -14.67
CA LYS A 32 -16.28 -1.04 -15.70
C LYS A 32 -16.24 0.38 -15.12
N GLN A 33 -16.88 0.61 -13.96
CA GLN A 33 -16.91 1.92 -13.30
C GLN A 33 -15.54 2.34 -12.80
N LEU A 34 -14.80 1.43 -12.15
CA LEU A 34 -13.43 1.68 -11.69
C LEU A 34 -12.49 1.93 -12.87
N LYS A 35 -12.58 1.12 -13.93
CA LYS A 35 -11.79 1.32 -15.16
C LYS A 35 -12.01 2.71 -15.76
N LYS A 36 -13.28 3.15 -15.85
CA LYS A 36 -13.65 4.49 -16.35
C LYS A 36 -13.13 5.60 -15.42
N LYS A 37 -13.32 5.47 -14.10
CA LYS A 37 -12.92 6.49 -13.10
C LYS A 37 -11.41 6.74 -13.11
N PHE A 38 -10.60 5.68 -13.21
CA PHE A 38 -9.14 5.77 -13.19
C PHE A 38 -8.51 5.79 -14.58
N LYS A 39 -9.34 5.85 -15.64
CA LYS A 39 -8.92 5.83 -17.06
C LYS A 39 -7.88 4.74 -17.33
N THR A 40 -8.13 3.53 -16.83
CA THR A 40 -7.22 2.40 -17.02
C THR A 40 -7.79 1.37 -17.99
N GLN A 41 -6.89 0.81 -18.82
CA GLN A 41 -7.14 -0.39 -19.60
C GLN A 41 -6.35 -1.59 -19.07
N GLN A 42 -5.32 -1.34 -18.25
CA GLN A 42 -4.40 -2.36 -17.74
C GLN A 42 -4.43 -2.42 -16.20
N TYR A 43 -4.48 -3.63 -15.66
CA TYR A 43 -4.48 -3.84 -14.23
C TYR A 43 -3.64 -5.07 -13.88
N ILE A 44 -3.10 -5.07 -12.66
CA ILE A 44 -2.35 -6.20 -12.12
C ILE A 44 -3.25 -6.99 -11.20
N PHE A 45 -3.17 -8.31 -11.31
CA PHE A 45 -3.89 -9.28 -10.49
C PHE A 45 -2.89 -10.26 -9.87
N ASN A 46 -3.37 -11.06 -8.92
CA ASN A 46 -2.56 -11.97 -8.10
C ASN A 46 -1.49 -11.26 -7.25
N ASN A 47 -1.83 -10.07 -6.73
CA ASN A 47 -1.01 -9.37 -5.73
C ASN A 47 -1.59 -9.52 -4.34
N GLU A 48 -0.70 -9.54 -3.35
CA GLU A 48 -1.02 -9.55 -1.92
C GLU A 48 -0.18 -8.49 -1.20
N LEU A 49 -0.82 -7.72 -0.33
CA LEU A 49 -0.18 -6.75 0.55
C LEU A 49 -0.61 -7.06 1.98
N ILE A 50 0.34 -7.19 2.89
CA ILE A 50 0.10 -7.39 4.30
C ILE A 50 0.67 -6.19 5.03
N LEU A 51 -0.18 -5.48 5.78
CA LEU A 51 0.22 -4.38 6.65
C LEU A 51 0.16 -4.85 8.10
N LYS A 52 1.30 -4.79 8.79
CA LYS A 52 1.44 -5.23 10.17
C LYS A 52 1.43 -4.05 11.15
N LYS A 53 1.12 -4.34 12.41
CA LYS A 53 1.03 -3.37 13.50
C LYS A 53 2.34 -2.65 13.84
N ASP A 54 3.48 -3.27 13.57
CA ASP A 54 4.82 -2.73 13.78
C ASP A 54 5.31 -1.80 12.65
N SER A 55 4.35 -1.26 11.88
CA SER A 55 4.56 -0.44 10.68
C SER A 55 5.39 -1.13 9.59
N THR A 56 5.50 -2.47 9.61
CA THR A 56 6.14 -3.23 8.52
C THR A 56 5.11 -3.73 7.53
N PHE A 57 5.52 -3.89 6.27
CA PHE A 57 4.69 -4.51 5.23
C PHE A 57 5.41 -5.65 4.53
N PHE A 58 4.60 -6.55 3.98
CA PHE A 58 5.03 -7.53 2.97
C PHE A 58 4.15 -7.36 1.72
N PHE A 59 4.79 -7.23 0.57
CA PHE A 59 4.12 -7.13 -0.72
C PHE A 59 4.60 -8.24 -1.64
N LYS A 60 3.66 -8.96 -2.23
CA LYS A 60 3.90 -10.09 -3.12
C LYS A 60 3.13 -9.87 -4.42
N THR A 61 3.82 -10.04 -5.54
CA THR A 61 3.23 -10.12 -6.88
C THR A 61 3.59 -11.47 -7.51
N CYS A 62 3.18 -11.68 -8.76
CA CYS A 62 3.60 -12.84 -9.53
C CYS A 62 5.13 -12.96 -9.70
N GLY A 63 5.84 -11.82 -9.75
CA GLY A 63 7.27 -11.77 -10.06
C GLY A 63 8.15 -11.13 -8.99
N ILE A 64 7.59 -10.52 -7.95
CA ILE A 64 8.35 -9.71 -6.98
C ILE A 64 7.86 -9.98 -5.55
N TYR A 65 8.81 -10.03 -4.62
CA TYR A 65 8.58 -9.91 -3.19
C TYR A 65 9.24 -8.63 -2.69
N ALA A 66 8.54 -7.87 -1.86
CA ALA A 66 9.06 -6.67 -1.24
C ALA A 66 8.68 -6.59 0.23
N ASN A 67 9.60 -6.06 1.03
CA ASN A 67 9.37 -5.78 2.45
C ASN A 67 9.88 -4.37 2.76
N GLY A 68 9.25 -3.73 3.73
CA GLY A 68 9.75 -2.48 4.27
C GLY A 68 8.80 -1.87 5.28
N LYS A 69 8.74 -0.54 5.32
CA LYS A 69 7.90 0.22 6.22
C LYS A 69 6.70 0.84 5.51
N TRP A 70 5.58 0.94 6.21
CA TRP A 70 4.41 1.66 5.75
C TRP A 70 4.04 2.78 6.72
N SER A 71 3.39 3.80 6.18
CA SER A 71 2.86 4.93 6.96
C SER A 71 1.59 5.49 6.32
N ILE A 72 0.85 6.31 7.05
CA ILE A 72 -0.33 6.99 6.55
C ILE A 72 -0.03 8.48 6.34
N ASN A 73 -0.40 8.99 5.17
CA ASN A 73 -0.40 10.41 4.88
C ASN A 73 -1.69 10.79 4.18
N ASN A 74 -2.49 11.67 4.79
CA ASN A 74 -3.76 12.16 4.22
C ASN A 74 -4.68 11.02 3.74
N LYS A 75 -4.83 9.95 4.56
CA LYS A 75 -5.60 8.72 4.26
C LYS A 75 -5.04 7.86 3.12
N ASN A 76 -3.84 8.16 2.65
CA ASN A 76 -3.12 7.33 1.70
C ASN A 76 -2.13 6.45 2.47
N ILE A 77 -2.03 5.20 2.06
CA ILE A 77 -0.99 4.29 2.55
C ILE A 77 0.24 4.54 1.69
N ILE A 78 1.36 4.85 2.33
CA ILE A 78 2.67 5.00 1.70
C ILE A 78 3.50 3.78 2.04
N LEU A 79 4.05 3.10 1.02
CA LEU A 79 4.96 1.98 1.20
C LEU A 79 6.38 2.41 0.82
N LYS A 80 7.32 2.24 1.75
CA LYS A 80 8.75 2.45 1.54
C LYS A 80 9.47 1.10 1.63
N SER A 81 9.87 0.57 0.48
CA SER A 81 10.54 -0.73 0.41
C SER A 81 11.99 -0.65 0.87
N ASP A 82 12.37 -1.48 1.84
CA ASP A 82 13.76 -1.64 2.27
C ASP A 82 14.46 -2.74 1.45
N SER A 83 13.69 -3.72 0.97
CA SER A 83 14.21 -4.84 0.19
C SER A 83 13.23 -5.29 -0.88
N THR A 84 13.77 -5.63 -2.04
CA THR A 84 13.02 -6.14 -3.20
C THR A 84 13.76 -7.36 -3.75
N ARG A 85 13.04 -8.46 -3.98
CA ARG A 85 13.56 -9.70 -4.56
C ARG A 85 12.68 -10.12 -5.72
N PHE A 86 13.26 -10.56 -6.83
CA PHE A 86 12.50 -11.11 -7.93
C PHE A 86 12.28 -12.60 -7.69
N ARG A 87 11.08 -13.09 -7.94
CA ARG A 87 10.75 -14.52 -7.77
C ARG A 87 11.63 -15.42 -8.65
N ASN A 88 12.16 -14.89 -9.75
CA ASN A 88 13.04 -15.61 -10.67
C ASN A 88 14.51 -15.63 -10.22
N ASP A 89 14.87 -14.97 -9.11
CA ASP A 89 16.24 -14.95 -8.56
C ASP A 89 16.75 -16.35 -8.18
N SER A 90 15.90 -17.40 -8.23
CA SER A 90 16.26 -18.80 -7.98
C SER A 90 16.45 -19.67 -9.24
N ILE A 91 16.01 -19.24 -10.43
CA ILE A 91 16.00 -20.11 -11.63
C ILE A 91 16.94 -19.63 -12.74
N ASN A 92 17.34 -18.35 -12.79
CA ASN A 92 18.49 -17.90 -13.58
C ASN A 92 18.90 -16.49 -13.11
N LYS A 93 20.22 -16.21 -13.08
CA LYS A 93 20.79 -14.88 -12.78
C LYS A 93 20.43 -13.88 -13.89
N ILE A 94 19.17 -13.48 -13.98
CA ILE A 94 18.78 -12.33 -14.80
C ILE A 94 19.36 -11.11 -14.10
N SER A 95 20.13 -10.31 -14.83
CA SER A 95 20.77 -9.10 -14.34
C SER A 95 19.76 -8.25 -13.58
N LYS A 96 20.04 -7.99 -12.29
CA LYS A 96 19.22 -7.10 -11.48
C LYS A 96 19.18 -5.74 -12.19
N PRO A 97 18.00 -5.14 -12.42
CA PRO A 97 17.98 -3.75 -12.87
C PRO A 97 18.62 -2.89 -11.78
N GLU A 98 19.81 -2.38 -12.06
CA GLU A 98 20.50 -1.43 -11.17
C GLU A 98 19.58 -0.22 -10.94
N GLY A 99 19.33 0.12 -9.69
CA GLY A 99 18.70 1.39 -9.32
C GLY A 99 17.16 1.42 -9.22
N GLN A 100 16.40 0.37 -9.53
CA GLN A 100 14.96 0.38 -9.27
C GLN A 100 14.65 -0.08 -7.84
N ARG A 101 15.01 0.77 -6.87
CA ARG A 101 14.43 0.71 -5.54
C ARG A 101 12.91 0.85 -5.67
N LEU A 102 12.15 -0.11 -5.13
CA LEU A 102 10.70 0.05 -4.85
C LEU A 102 10.41 1.21 -3.87
N GLU A 103 11.41 2.02 -3.50
CA GLU A 103 11.36 3.08 -2.49
C GLU A 103 10.34 4.19 -2.81
N GLU A 104 9.84 4.29 -4.04
CA GLU A 104 8.83 5.29 -4.41
C GLU A 104 7.44 4.69 -4.76
N LEU A 105 7.26 3.38 -4.64
CA LEU A 105 6.46 2.67 -5.65
C LEU A 105 4.96 2.45 -5.38
N LEU A 106 4.41 2.71 -4.19
CA LEU A 106 2.98 2.43 -3.95
C LEU A 106 2.35 3.40 -2.95
N THR A 107 1.85 4.54 -3.45
CA THR A 107 0.81 5.30 -2.74
C THR A 107 -0.53 4.65 -3.04
N LEU A 108 -1.16 4.01 -2.04
CA LEU A 108 -2.50 3.47 -2.18
C LEU A 108 -3.52 4.51 -1.71
N LYS A 109 -4.38 4.94 -2.64
CA LYS A 109 -5.49 5.85 -2.37
C LYS A 109 -6.77 5.05 -2.11
N LYS A 110 -7.47 5.37 -1.02
CA LYS A 110 -8.76 4.74 -0.70
C LYS A 110 -9.87 5.35 -1.57
N TYR A 111 -10.61 4.50 -2.27
CA TYR A 111 -11.85 4.82 -2.98
C TYR A 111 -12.92 3.81 -2.57
N ASN A 112 -13.90 4.26 -1.79
CA ASN A 112 -14.82 3.38 -1.06
C ASN A 112 -14.04 2.35 -0.21
N ASN A 113 -14.22 1.06 -0.49
CA ASN A 113 -13.52 -0.04 0.20
C ASN A 113 -12.36 -0.62 -0.64
N ILE A 114 -11.89 0.11 -1.66
CA ILE A 114 -10.85 -0.32 -2.59
C ILE A 114 -9.66 0.63 -2.48
N TYR A 115 -8.48 0.05 -2.38
CA TYR A 115 -7.22 0.76 -2.38
C TYR A 115 -6.61 0.69 -3.77
N VAL A 116 -6.31 1.85 -4.35
CA VAL A 116 -5.85 1.97 -5.73
C VAL A 116 -4.47 2.59 -5.76
N SER A 117 -3.53 1.94 -6.44
CA SER A 117 -2.22 2.50 -6.74
C SER A 117 -1.94 2.49 -8.24
N LYS A 118 -1.12 3.44 -8.68
CA LYS A 118 -0.67 3.59 -10.06
C LYS A 118 0.83 3.32 -10.11
N LEU A 119 1.28 2.46 -11.02
CA LEU A 119 2.70 2.26 -11.26
C LEU A 119 3.26 3.36 -12.18
N LYS A 120 4.48 3.84 -11.89
CA LYS A 120 5.10 4.99 -12.57
C LYS A 120 5.19 4.84 -14.10
N ASN A 121 5.35 3.63 -14.65
CA ASN A 121 5.81 3.45 -16.04
C ASN A 121 4.78 3.02 -17.10
N GLY A 122 3.46 2.99 -16.86
CA GLY A 122 2.57 2.50 -17.93
C GLY A 122 1.07 2.72 -17.82
N GLY A 123 0.59 3.54 -16.87
CA GLY A 123 -0.86 3.66 -16.65
C GLY A 123 -1.51 2.35 -16.17
N THR A 124 -0.69 1.40 -15.70
CA THR A 124 -1.14 0.17 -15.04
C THR A 124 -1.51 0.48 -13.59
N TYR A 125 -2.65 -0.05 -13.15
CA TYR A 125 -3.15 0.14 -11.80
C TYR A 125 -3.23 -1.17 -11.03
N ASN A 126 -3.01 -1.09 -9.72
CA ASN A 126 -3.31 -2.17 -8.80
C ASN A 126 -4.55 -1.76 -7.98
N TYR A 127 -5.52 -2.68 -7.91
CA TYR A 127 -6.77 -2.51 -7.17
C TYR A 127 -6.78 -3.54 -6.07
N MET A 128 -6.83 -3.13 -4.82
CA MET A 128 -6.75 -4.05 -3.68
C MET A 128 -7.91 -3.85 -2.72
N LYS A 129 -8.40 -4.96 -2.16
CA LYS A 129 -9.44 -4.96 -1.12
C LYS A 129 -8.90 -5.67 0.12
N LYS A 130 -9.20 -5.12 1.30
CA LYS A 130 -8.90 -5.76 2.58
C LYS A 130 -9.75 -7.02 2.73
N VAL A 131 -9.12 -8.15 3.06
CA VAL A 131 -9.77 -9.47 3.17
C VAL A 131 -9.68 -10.08 4.57
N SER A 132 -8.75 -9.62 5.42
CA SER A 132 -8.64 -10.04 6.82
C SER A 132 -8.02 -8.93 7.69
N GLN A 133 -8.28 -9.01 9.01
CA GLN A 133 -7.63 -8.25 10.07
C GLN A 133 -6.63 -9.14 10.80
#